data_AF-A0A2A2JSS3-F1
#
_entry.id   AF-A0A2A2JSS3-F1
#
_cell.length_a   1.000
_cell.length_b   1.000
_cell.length_c   1.000
_cell.angle_alpha   90.00
_cell.angle_beta   90.00
_cell.angle_gamma   90.00
#
_symmetry.space_group_name_H-M   'P 1'
#
loop_
_entity.id
_entity.type
_entity.pdbx_description
1 polymer ?
#
loop_
_entity_poly.entity_id
_entity_poly.type
_entity_poly.pdbx_seq_one_letter_code
_entity_poly.pdbx_strand_id
1 'polypeptide(L)'
;MKLTSSLGLRRIINSYFDPFSKVPSPDRWLQREKIQRFTAWQNSSYRDIYKHASIKLRYKLMAYYSMHRQDEPRLEKHYSEVRVTNALAEHDFEYKHFKNMLDKAHILIDNNTLAKLAIYEPQSFHVRSFLKNPQIFKEM
;
A
#
# COMPACT_ATOMS: atom_id res chain seq x y z
N MET A 1 -23.07 33.24 -16.47
CA MET A 1 -22.66 31.95 -15.88
C MET A 1 -22.19 32.20 -14.46
N LYS A 2 -23.04 31.99 -13.44
CA LYS A 2 -22.67 32.19 -12.03
C LYS A 2 -21.86 30.98 -11.57
N LEU A 3 -20.55 31.16 -11.40
CA LEU A 3 -19.66 30.13 -10.86
C LEU A 3 -19.87 30.01 -9.35
N THR A 4 -20.74 29.10 -8.94
CA THR A 4 -20.80 28.60 -7.56
C THR A 4 -19.68 27.57 -7.31
N SER A 5 -19.29 27.43 -6.04
CA SER A 5 -18.25 26.55 -5.46
C SER A 5 -16.82 27.13 -5.39
N SER A 6 -16.64 28.09 -4.49
CA SER A 6 -15.37 28.69 -4.06
C SER A 6 -14.28 27.71 -3.61
N LEU A 7 -14.60 26.43 -3.38
CA LEU A 7 -13.66 25.39 -2.97
C LEU A 7 -13.04 24.63 -4.16
N GLY A 8 -13.77 24.48 -5.28
CA GLY A 8 -13.26 23.81 -6.49
C GLY A 8 -12.38 24.72 -7.35
N LEU A 9 -12.69 26.02 -7.37
CA LEU A 9 -11.96 27.02 -8.16
C LEU A 9 -10.58 27.39 -7.61
N ARG A 10 -10.32 27.20 -6.30
CA ARG A 10 -8.96 27.44 -5.74
C ARG A 10 -7.88 26.59 -6.41
N ARG A 11 -8.22 25.43 -6.96
CA ARG A 11 -7.27 24.54 -7.66
C ARG A 11 -6.83 25.07 -9.04
N ILE A 12 -7.67 25.88 -9.70
CA ILE A 12 -7.38 26.48 -11.01
C ILE A 12 -6.86 27.92 -10.83
N ILE A 13 -7.38 28.65 -9.84
CA ILE A 13 -7.07 30.07 -9.59
C ILE A 13 -5.76 30.26 -8.79
N ASN A 14 -5.37 29.32 -7.92
CA ASN A 14 -4.05 29.36 -7.26
C ASN A 14 -2.95 28.68 -8.08
N SER A 15 -3.07 28.66 -9.41
CA SER A 15 -1.84 28.55 -10.19
C SER A 15 -1.04 29.83 -9.92
N TYR A 16 0.28 29.77 -9.79
CA TYR A 16 1.15 30.96 -9.60
C TYR A 16 1.12 31.92 -10.81
N PHE A 17 0.17 31.71 -11.70
CA PHE A 17 0.09 32.22 -13.03
C PHE A 17 -1.17 33.07 -13.12
N ASP A 18 -0.98 34.38 -13.18
CA ASP A 18 -2.03 35.29 -13.61
C ASP A 18 -2.13 35.19 -15.14
N PRO A 19 -3.21 34.59 -15.68
CA PRO A 19 -3.35 34.35 -17.11
C PRO A 19 -3.44 35.64 -17.94
N PHE A 20 -3.56 36.80 -17.28
CA PHE A 20 -3.76 38.08 -17.95
C PHE A 20 -2.53 38.99 -17.96
N SER A 21 -1.47 38.71 -17.17
CA SER A 21 -0.30 39.60 -17.09
C SER A 21 0.96 39.09 -17.82
N LYS A 22 1.14 37.77 -18.00
CA LYS A 22 2.24 37.21 -18.81
C LYS A 22 1.77 35.93 -19.49
N VAL A 23 2.04 35.71 -20.77
CA VAL A 23 1.85 34.38 -21.38
C VAL A 23 3.17 33.61 -21.22
N PRO A 24 3.21 32.48 -20.50
CA PRO A 24 4.41 31.71 -20.31
C PRO A 24 4.62 30.89 -21.58
N SER A 25 5.88 30.61 -21.90
CA SER A 25 6.19 29.61 -22.93
C SER A 25 5.46 28.30 -22.57
N PRO A 26 4.66 27.70 -23.48
CA PRO A 26 3.80 26.57 -23.18
C PRO A 26 4.50 25.41 -22.44
N ASP A 27 5.75 25.13 -22.80
CA ASP A 27 6.54 24.05 -22.22
C ASP A 27 6.84 24.26 -20.71
N ARG A 28 7.31 25.44 -20.32
CA ARG A 28 7.62 25.74 -18.90
C ARG A 28 6.38 25.72 -18.01
N TRP A 29 5.23 26.15 -18.53
CA TRP A 29 3.99 26.14 -17.76
C TRP A 29 3.47 24.72 -17.53
N LEU A 30 3.41 23.90 -18.59
CA LEU A 30 2.99 22.49 -18.48
C LEU A 30 3.87 21.69 -17.51
N GLN A 31 5.19 21.91 -17.53
CA GLN A 31 6.11 21.24 -16.60
C GLN A 31 5.82 21.62 -15.13
N ARG A 32 5.59 22.91 -14.86
CA ARG A 32 5.26 23.39 -13.51
C ARG A 32 3.90 22.89 -13.04
N GLU A 33 2.92 22.90 -13.94
CA GLU A 33 1.57 22.45 -13.65
C GLU A 33 1.55 20.95 -13.29
N LYS A 34 2.29 20.10 -14.02
CA LYS A 34 2.42 18.66 -13.70
C LYS A 34 2.92 18.43 -12.27
N ILE A 35 3.97 19.15 -11.86
CA ILE A 35 4.56 19.04 -10.52
C ILE A 35 3.59 19.55 -9.45
N GLN A 36 2.91 20.68 -9.71
CA GLN A 36 1.93 21.24 -8.77
C GLN A 36 0.70 20.33 -8.62
N ARG A 37 0.18 19.76 -9.71
CA ARG A 37 -0.91 18.77 -9.65
C ARG A 37 -0.52 17.57 -8.79
N PHE A 38 0.71 17.06 -8.94
CA PHE A 38 1.20 15.95 -8.14
C PHE A 38 1.32 16.28 -6.64
N THR A 39 1.74 17.51 -6.31
CA THR A 39 1.97 17.98 -4.94
C THR A 39 0.79 18.73 -4.33
N ALA A 40 -0.37 18.78 -5.01
CA ALA A 40 -1.53 19.59 -4.62
C ALA A 40 -2.15 19.18 -3.27
N TRP A 41 -1.94 17.93 -2.83
CA TRP A 41 -2.39 17.41 -1.54
C TRP A 41 -1.45 17.78 -0.37
N GLN A 42 -0.29 18.37 -0.68
CA GLN A 42 0.65 18.82 0.34
C GLN A 42 0.18 20.11 1.01
N ASN A 43 0.76 20.39 2.16
CA ASN A 43 0.47 21.59 2.93
C ASN A 43 1.53 22.68 2.69
N SER A 44 1.10 23.93 2.89
CA SER A 44 1.98 25.12 2.96
C SER A 44 2.82 25.33 1.68
N SER A 45 4.07 25.77 1.83
CA SER A 45 4.99 26.12 0.75
C SER A 45 5.21 25.01 -0.28
N TYR A 46 5.04 23.74 0.09
CA TYR A 46 5.15 22.62 -0.85
C TYR A 46 3.99 22.53 -1.84
N ARG A 47 2.84 23.14 -1.51
CA ARG A 47 1.69 23.28 -2.41
C ARG A 47 1.81 24.55 -3.25
N ASP A 48 2.15 25.65 -2.58
CA ASP A 48 2.04 26.99 -3.16
C ASP A 48 3.28 27.37 -4.01
N ILE A 49 4.47 26.88 -3.66
CA ILE A 49 5.74 27.29 -4.27
C ILE A 49 6.36 26.14 -5.09
N TYR A 50 6.49 26.34 -6.40
CA TYR A 50 7.06 25.35 -7.35
C TYR A 50 8.45 24.83 -6.94
N LYS A 51 9.35 25.71 -6.47
CA LYS A 51 10.71 25.32 -6.07
C LYS A 51 10.68 24.31 -4.91
N HIS A 52 9.82 24.54 -3.91
CA HIS A 52 9.67 23.64 -2.76
C HIS A 52 9.00 22.33 -3.18
N ALA A 53 7.94 22.41 -3.99
CA ALA A 53 7.25 21.26 -4.55
C ALA A 53 8.20 20.32 -5.32
N SER A 54 9.02 20.88 -6.21
CA SER A 54 9.95 20.12 -7.06
C SER A 54 11.08 19.45 -6.26
N ILE A 55 11.63 20.13 -5.25
CA ILE A 55 12.61 19.55 -4.32
C ILE A 55 11.99 18.38 -3.56
N LYS A 56 10.78 18.55 -2.99
CA LYS A 56 10.11 17.50 -2.22
C LYS A 56 9.76 16.29 -3.08
N LEU A 57 9.25 16.54 -4.29
CA LEU A 57 8.95 15.49 -5.27
C LEU A 57 10.18 14.64 -5.56
N ARG A 58 11.28 15.30 -5.95
CA ARG A 58 12.50 14.66 -6.43
C ARG A 58 13.23 13.90 -5.32
N TYR A 59 13.42 14.53 -4.16
CA TYR A 59 14.32 13.99 -3.14
C TYR A 59 13.61 13.19 -2.05
N LYS A 60 12.31 13.39 -1.83
CA LYS A 60 11.57 12.73 -0.73
C LYS A 60 10.50 11.78 -1.24
N LEU A 61 9.52 12.28 -1.98
CA LEU A 61 8.35 11.48 -2.34
C LEU A 61 8.71 10.27 -3.19
N MET A 62 9.48 10.45 -4.27
CA MET A 62 9.86 9.32 -5.14
C MET A 62 10.75 8.31 -4.44
N ALA A 63 11.68 8.77 -3.59
CA ALA A 63 12.53 7.90 -2.79
C ALA A 63 11.71 7.07 -1.81
N TYR A 64 10.81 7.69 -1.05
CA TYR A 64 9.93 6.97 -0.12
C TYR A 64 8.97 6.03 -0.83
N TYR A 65 8.40 6.40 -1.97
CA TYR A 65 7.58 5.48 -2.76
C TYR A 65 8.35 4.23 -3.18
N SER A 66 9.62 4.37 -3.58
CA SER A 66 10.47 3.23 -3.89
C SER A 66 10.74 2.36 -2.67
N MET A 67 11.03 2.98 -1.52
CA MET A 67 11.25 2.26 -0.26
C MET A 67 9.99 1.50 0.18
N HIS A 68 8.83 2.15 0.17
CA HIS A 68 7.55 1.54 0.53
C HIS A 68 7.19 0.35 -0.35
N ARG A 69 7.46 0.40 -1.66
CA ARG A 69 7.24 -0.75 -2.56
C ARG A 69 8.10 -1.97 -2.20
N GLN A 70 9.30 -1.75 -1.67
CA GLN A 70 10.18 -2.82 -1.24
C GLN A 70 9.80 -3.36 0.15
N ASP A 71 9.33 -2.47 1.03
CA ASP A 71 8.98 -2.82 2.40
C ASP A 71 7.57 -3.42 2.53
N GLU A 72 6.62 -3.03 1.69
CA GLU A 72 5.25 -3.56 1.65
C GLU A 72 5.18 -5.11 1.67
N PRO A 73 5.85 -5.85 0.76
CA PRO A 73 5.80 -7.32 0.77
C PRO A 73 6.49 -7.93 2.00
N ARG A 74 7.53 -7.27 2.54
CA ARG A 74 8.21 -7.73 3.77
C ARG A 74 7.30 -7.58 4.99
N LEU A 75 6.59 -6.46 5.06
CA LEU A 75 5.67 -6.14 6.13
C LEU A 75 4.44 -7.07 6.09
N GLU A 76 3.90 -7.32 4.91
CA GLU A 76 2.80 -8.27 4.73
C GLU A 76 3.20 -9.67 5.20
N LYS A 77 4.37 -10.17 4.77
CA LYS A 77 4.89 -11.47 5.21
C LYS A 77 5.06 -11.53 6.74
N HIS A 78 5.64 -10.49 7.33
CA HIS A 78 5.84 -10.41 8.78
C HIS A 78 4.51 -10.49 9.55
N TYR A 79 3.50 -9.70 9.17
CA TYR A 79 2.22 -9.72 9.86
C TYR A 79 1.44 -11.02 9.65
N SER A 80 1.56 -11.64 8.47
CA SER A 80 0.98 -12.95 8.23
C SER A 80 1.60 -14.03 9.12
N GLU A 81 2.93 -14.02 9.31
CA GLU A 81 3.62 -14.92 10.24
C GLU A 81 3.17 -14.72 11.69
N VAL A 82 3.05 -13.46 12.14
CA VAL A 82 2.56 -13.15 13.48
C VAL A 82 1.13 -13.66 13.68
N ARG A 83 0.23 -13.47 12.70
CA ARG A 83 -1.15 -13.96 12.77
C ARG A 83 -1.21 -15.47 12.88
N VAL A 84 -0.46 -16.19 12.05
CA VAL A 84 -0.41 -17.66 12.10
C VAL A 84 0.18 -18.13 13.43
N THR A 85 1.25 -17.50 13.92
CA THR A 85 1.88 -17.85 15.20
C THR A 85 0.90 -17.68 16.36
N ASN A 86 0.14 -16.58 16.38
CA ASN A 86 -0.88 -16.34 17.40
C ASN A 86 -2.02 -17.37 17.31
N ALA A 87 -2.52 -17.65 16.10
CA ALA A 87 -3.57 -18.64 15.91
C ALA A 87 -3.13 -20.07 16.29
N LEU A 88 -1.86 -20.41 16.06
CA LEU A 88 -1.30 -21.69 16.52
C LEU A 88 -1.12 -21.73 18.04
N ALA A 89 -0.79 -20.61 18.67
CA ALA A 89 -0.69 -20.51 20.13
C ALA A 89 -2.05 -20.76 20.82
N GLU A 90 -3.17 -20.36 20.20
CA GLU A 90 -4.53 -20.70 20.68
C GLU A 90 -4.83 -22.22 20.62
N HIS A 91 -4.05 -22.96 19.83
CA HIS A 91 -4.14 -24.41 19.69
C HIS A 91 -2.94 -25.15 20.35
N ASP A 92 -2.20 -24.46 21.23
CA ASP A 92 -1.01 -24.97 21.93
C ASP A 92 0.05 -25.58 20.99
N PHE A 93 0.22 -24.97 19.81
CA PHE A 93 1.12 -25.47 18.77
C PHE A 93 2.20 -24.45 18.37
N GLU A 94 3.41 -24.93 18.08
CA GLU A 94 4.51 -24.06 17.66
C GLU A 94 4.60 -23.95 16.13
N TYR A 95 4.83 -22.73 15.62
CA TYR A 95 4.96 -22.43 14.20
C TYR A 95 6.03 -23.28 13.47
N LYS A 96 7.19 -23.50 14.08
CA LYS A 96 8.27 -24.31 13.47
C LYS A 96 7.84 -25.75 13.23
N HIS A 97 7.21 -26.35 14.24
CA HIS A 97 6.66 -27.71 14.14
C HIS A 97 5.59 -27.79 13.07
N PHE A 98 4.73 -26.76 12.97
CA PHE A 98 3.65 -26.71 11.97
C PHE A 98 4.19 -26.64 10.55
N LYS A 99 5.20 -25.78 10.31
CA LYS A 99 5.79 -25.65 8.98
C LYS A 99 6.49 -26.95 8.54
N ASN A 100 7.21 -27.61 9.45
CA ASN A 100 7.84 -28.90 9.17
C ASN A 100 6.80 -29.98 8.83
N MET A 101 5.63 -29.94 9.46
CA MET A 101 4.54 -30.88 9.19
C MET A 101 3.88 -30.63 7.84
N LEU A 102 3.64 -29.36 7.48
CA LEU A 102 3.13 -28.98 6.16
C LEU A 102 4.11 -29.40 5.04
N ASP A 103 5.40 -29.19 5.25
CA ASP A 103 6.44 -29.56 4.30
C ASP A 103 6.51 -31.08 4.08
N LYS A 104 6.46 -31.87 5.18
CA LYS A 104 6.35 -33.34 5.12
C LYS A 104 5.08 -33.84 4.44
N ALA A 105 3.99 -33.09 4.54
CA ALA A 105 2.72 -33.40 3.86
C ALA A 105 2.71 -32.96 2.39
N HIS A 106 3.80 -32.36 1.89
CA HIS A 106 3.89 -31.74 0.56
C HIS A 106 2.82 -30.67 0.31
N ILE A 107 2.44 -29.95 1.37
CA ILE A 107 1.46 -28.85 1.32
C ILE A 107 2.23 -27.52 1.25
N LEU A 108 2.29 -26.96 0.04
CA LEU A 108 2.98 -25.69 -0.23
C LEU A 108 1.99 -24.51 -0.09
N ILE A 109 1.66 -24.16 1.14
CA ILE A 109 0.78 -23.02 1.43
C ILE A 109 1.61 -21.85 2.02
N ASP A 110 1.39 -20.68 1.43
CA ASP A 110 1.98 -19.41 1.87
C ASP A 110 1.44 -18.96 3.23
N ASN A 111 2.24 -18.17 3.95
CA ASN A 111 1.82 -17.65 5.24
C ASN A 111 0.64 -16.68 5.11
N ASN A 112 0.51 -15.98 3.97
CA ASN A 112 -0.61 -15.08 3.71
C ASN A 112 -1.94 -15.86 3.59
N THR A 113 -1.94 -17.02 2.93
CA THR A 113 -3.14 -17.86 2.80
C THR A 113 -3.46 -18.58 4.10
N LEU A 114 -2.43 -19.07 4.83
CA LEU A 114 -2.62 -19.60 6.19
C LEU A 114 -3.21 -18.56 7.15
N ALA A 115 -2.74 -17.31 7.10
CA ALA A 115 -3.27 -16.23 7.92
C ALA A 115 -4.74 -15.92 7.58
N LYS A 116 -5.12 -15.99 6.31
CA LYS A 116 -6.52 -15.84 5.89
C LYS A 116 -7.38 -17.00 6.40
N LEU A 117 -6.90 -18.24 6.27
CA LEU A 117 -7.60 -19.42 6.80
C LEU A 117 -7.79 -19.33 8.32
N ALA A 118 -6.76 -18.92 9.05
CA ALA A 118 -6.85 -18.73 10.50
C ALA A 118 -7.93 -17.71 10.91
N ILE A 119 -8.16 -16.66 10.11
CA ILE A 119 -9.15 -15.62 10.40
C ILE A 119 -10.56 -16.03 9.95
N TYR A 120 -10.69 -16.46 8.70
CA TYR A 120 -11.99 -16.65 8.06
C TYR A 120 -12.54 -18.07 8.18
N GLU A 121 -11.67 -19.07 8.33
CA GLU A 121 -12.04 -20.48 8.41
C GLU A 121 -11.34 -21.21 9.58
N PRO A 122 -11.71 -20.90 10.83
CA PRO A 122 -11.05 -21.48 12.01
C PRO A 122 -11.20 -23.01 12.08
N GLN A 123 -12.29 -23.57 11.54
CA GLN A 123 -12.53 -25.01 11.47
C GLN A 123 -11.55 -25.71 10.52
N SER A 124 -11.26 -25.09 9.37
CA SER A 124 -10.29 -25.58 8.39
C SER A 124 -8.87 -25.47 8.93
N PHE A 125 -8.57 -24.44 9.72
CA PHE A 125 -7.25 -24.19 10.31
C PHE A 125 -6.88 -25.16 11.45
N HIS A 126 -7.86 -25.78 12.10
CA HIS A 126 -7.64 -26.68 13.23
C HIS A 126 -6.75 -27.87 12.83
N VAL A 127 -5.58 -28.05 13.46
CA VAL A 127 -4.53 -29.03 13.09
C VAL A 127 -5.04 -30.47 12.81
N ARG A 128 -6.13 -30.89 13.47
CA ARG A 128 -6.75 -32.21 13.25
C ARG A 128 -7.38 -32.37 11.85
N SER A 129 -7.78 -31.29 11.19
CA SER A 129 -8.27 -31.27 9.80
C SER A 129 -7.14 -31.61 8.82
N PHE A 130 -5.95 -31.03 9.02
CA PHE A 130 -4.76 -31.25 8.19
C PHE A 130 -4.26 -32.70 8.22
N LEU A 131 -4.38 -33.38 9.36
CA LEU A 131 -4.02 -34.81 9.49
C LEU A 131 -5.04 -35.76 8.88
N LYS A 132 -6.32 -35.36 8.80
CA LYS A 132 -7.40 -36.26 8.38
C LYS A 132 -7.69 -36.25 6.89
N ASN A 133 -7.49 -35.13 6.19
CA ASN A 133 -7.89 -34.99 4.78
C ASN A 133 -6.91 -34.13 3.96
N PRO A 134 -5.83 -34.72 3.42
CA PRO A 134 -4.92 -34.01 2.49
C PRO A 134 -5.58 -33.63 1.15
N GLN A 135 -6.79 -34.08 0.87
CA GLN A 135 -7.50 -33.81 -0.41
C GLN A 135 -8.28 -32.49 -0.44
N ILE A 136 -8.65 -31.90 0.72
CA ILE A 136 -9.45 -30.67 0.79
C ILE A 136 -8.73 -29.47 0.15
N PHE A 137 -7.39 -29.49 0.14
CA PHE A 137 -6.56 -28.41 -0.38
C PHE A 137 -6.09 -28.62 -1.83
N LYS A 138 -6.51 -29.69 -2.52
CA LYS A 138 -6.23 -29.88 -3.97
C LYS A 138 -7.27 -29.22 -4.88
N GLU A 139 -8.42 -28.81 -4.33
CA GLU A 139 -9.54 -28.26 -5.10
C GLU A 139 -9.68 -26.74 -4.99
N MET A 140 -8.75 -26.06 -4.30
CA MET A 140 -8.65 -24.60 -4.20
C MET A 140 -7.41 -24.08 -4.90
#